data_AF-A0A924NJ03-F1
#
_entry.id   AF-A0A924NJ03-F1
#
_cell.length_a   1.000
_cell.length_b   1.000
_cell.length_c   1.000
_cell.angle_alpha   90.00
_cell.angle_beta   90.00
_cell.angle_gamma   90.00
#
_symmetry.space_group_name_H-M   'P 1'
#
loop_
_entity.id
_entity.type
_entity.pdbx_description
1 polymer ?
#
loop_
_entity_poly.entity_id
_entity_poly.type
_entity_poly.pdbx_seq_one_letter_code
_entity_poly.pdbx_strand_id
1 'polypeptide(L)'
;MADQTAFKPGLEGVVAFESEIAEPDKEGSALRYRGVDIEDLVGNVSFGNVWGLLVDGKFNPGLPPAEPFPLPVHSGDIRVDVQSAIAML
;
A
#
# COMPACT_ATOMS: atom_id res chain seq x y z
N MET A 1 -37.99 -27.43 8.02
CA MET A 1 -37.51 -26.62 6.87
C MET A 1 -36.12 -26.18 7.23
N ALA A 2 -35.09 -26.80 6.64
CA ALA A 2 -33.71 -26.41 6.90
C ALA A 2 -33.35 -25.32 5.90
N ASP A 3 -33.46 -24.06 6.34
CA ASP A 3 -32.80 -22.94 5.67
C ASP A 3 -31.31 -23.02 6.03
N GLN A 4 -30.61 -23.95 5.38
CA GLN A 4 -29.15 -23.93 5.35
C GLN A 4 -28.79 -22.89 4.31
N THR A 5 -28.34 -21.73 4.76
CA THR A 5 -27.88 -20.63 3.92
C THR A 5 -27.02 -21.21 2.81
N ALA A 6 -27.52 -21.18 1.57
CA ALA A 6 -26.86 -21.80 0.44
C ALA A 6 -25.42 -21.28 0.37
N PHE A 7 -24.44 -22.18 0.31
CA PHE A 7 -23.03 -21.82 0.21
C PHE A 7 -22.82 -20.89 -0.99
N LYS A 8 -22.39 -19.66 -0.73
CA LYS A 8 -22.03 -18.68 -1.74
C LYS A 8 -20.50 -18.64 -1.85
N PRO A 9 -19.90 -18.96 -3.02
CA PRO A 9 -18.46 -18.82 -3.20
C PRO A 9 -18.04 -17.35 -3.10
N GLY A 10 -16.89 -17.07 -2.47
CA GLY A 10 -16.39 -15.72 -2.22
C GLY A 10 -16.79 -15.15 -0.85
N LEU A 11 -16.44 -13.89 -0.57
CA LEU A 11 -16.70 -13.19 0.71
C LEU A 11 -17.40 -11.82 0.49
N GLU A 12 -18.14 -11.67 -0.61
CA GLU A 12 -18.86 -10.44 -0.89
C GLU A 12 -19.91 -10.16 0.21
N GLY A 13 -19.89 -8.94 0.75
CA GLY A 13 -20.78 -8.51 1.85
C GLY A 13 -20.41 -9.08 3.22
N VAL A 14 -19.34 -9.87 3.34
CA VAL A 14 -18.87 -10.42 4.63
C VAL A 14 -17.80 -9.49 5.21
N VAL A 15 -18.08 -8.91 6.37
CA VAL A 15 -17.10 -8.13 7.14
C VAL A 15 -16.19 -9.09 7.91
N ALA A 16 -14.92 -9.14 7.53
CA ALA A 16 -13.93 -10.00 8.18
C ALA A 16 -13.16 -9.28 9.32
N PHE A 17 -13.00 -7.97 9.22
CA PHE A 17 -12.30 -7.13 10.19
C PHE A 17 -12.76 -5.68 10.09
N GLU A 18 -12.58 -4.97 11.19
CA GLU A 18 -12.65 -3.51 11.25
C GLU A 18 -11.23 -2.94 11.11
N SER A 19 -11.09 -1.76 10.52
CA SER A 19 -9.78 -1.13 10.29
C SER A 19 -9.88 0.38 10.38
N GLU A 20 -8.87 1.00 10.97
CA GLU A 20 -8.71 2.45 11.07
C GLU A 20 -7.71 2.99 10.01
N ILE A 21 -7.27 2.17 9.06
CA ILE A 21 -6.20 2.53 8.11
C ILE A 21 -6.73 3.47 7.01
N ALA A 22 -7.87 3.11 6.42
CA ALA A 22 -8.46 3.86 5.32
C ALA A 22 -9.97 3.71 5.31
N GLU A 23 -10.63 4.76 4.85
CA GLU A 23 -12.08 4.84 4.72
C GLU A 23 -12.43 5.08 3.24
N PRO A 24 -12.88 4.04 2.52
CA PRO A 24 -13.41 4.19 1.16
C PRO A 24 -14.90 4.58 1.22
N ASP A 25 -15.21 5.84 0.94
CA ASP A 25 -16.59 6.33 0.85
C ASP A 25 -17.08 6.24 -0.60
N LYS A 26 -17.76 5.13 -0.91
CA LYS A 26 -18.28 4.86 -2.25
C LYS A 26 -19.39 5.84 -2.66
N GLU A 27 -20.22 6.30 -1.73
CA GLU A 27 -21.33 7.21 -2.04
C GLU A 27 -20.84 8.65 -2.17
N GLY A 28 -19.94 9.07 -1.28
CA GLY A 28 -19.29 10.39 -1.32
C GLY A 28 -18.17 10.52 -2.34
N SER A 29 -17.78 9.42 -3.01
CA SER A 29 -16.67 9.38 -3.98
C SER A 29 -15.33 9.84 -3.40
N ALA A 30 -15.11 9.58 -2.11
CA ALA A 30 -13.89 9.98 -1.40
C ALA A 30 -13.12 8.75 -0.93
N LEU A 31 -11.80 8.86 -0.89
CA LEU A 31 -10.92 7.90 -0.24
C LEU A 31 -10.06 8.64 0.76
N ARG A 32 -10.09 8.20 2.02
CA ARG A 32 -9.30 8.83 3.09
C ARG A 32 -8.32 7.86 3.69
N TYR A 33 -7.07 8.29 3.84
CA TYR A 33 -6.03 7.57 4.58
C TYR A 33 -5.91 8.20 5.96
N ARG A 34 -6.25 7.45 7.02
CA ARG A 34 -6.30 7.97 8.40
C ARG A 34 -7.08 9.30 8.51
N GLY A 35 -8.18 9.41 7.78
CA GLY A 35 -9.01 10.62 7.73
C GLY A 35 -8.52 11.75 6.81
N VAL A 36 -7.34 11.63 6.18
CA VAL A 36 -6.82 12.60 5.20
C VAL A 36 -7.25 12.22 3.80
N ASP A 37 -7.84 13.15 3.06
CA ASP A 37 -8.28 12.91 1.68
C ASP A 37 -7.09 12.65 0.75
N ILE A 38 -7.23 11.68 -0.17
CA ILE A 38 -6.17 11.38 -1.14
C ILE A 38 -5.87 12.57 -2.06
N GLU A 39 -6.84 13.43 -2.35
CA GLU A 39 -6.64 14.61 -3.20
C GLU A 39 -5.70 15.63 -2.54
N ASP A 40 -5.69 15.68 -1.20
CA ASP A 40 -4.75 16.51 -0.43
C ASP A 40 -3.33 15.91 -0.41
N LEU A 41 -3.20 14.59 -0.61
CA LEU A 41 -1.92 13.87 -0.60
C LEU A 41 -1.23 13.87 -1.96
N VAL A 42 -1.99 13.62 -3.04
CA VAL A 42 -1.43 13.42 -4.39
C VAL A 42 -0.74 14.70 -4.88
N GLY A 43 0.53 14.57 -5.28
CA GLY A 43 1.34 15.70 -5.76
C GLY A 43 1.90 16.61 -4.66
N ASN A 44 1.40 16.51 -3.43
CA ASN A 44 1.83 17.34 -2.29
C ASN A 44 2.70 16.59 -1.29
N VAL A 45 2.43 15.30 -1.07
CA VAL A 45 3.10 14.48 -0.06
C VAL A 45 3.87 13.35 -0.75
N SER A 46 5.10 13.10 -0.30
CA SER A 46 5.92 12.01 -0.84
C SER A 46 5.30 10.65 -0.53
N PHE A 47 5.54 9.68 -1.41
CA PHE A 47 5.11 8.29 -1.17
C PHE A 47 5.58 7.76 0.20
N GLY A 48 6.82 8.06 0.59
CA GLY A 48 7.37 7.62 1.87
C GLY A 48 6.58 8.17 3.07
N ASN A 49 6.14 9.42 3.00
CA ASN A 49 5.35 10.02 4.08
C ASN A 49 3.91 9.48 4.10
N VAL A 50 3.32 9.20 2.93
CA VAL A 50 2.01 8.52 2.85
C VAL A 50 2.10 7.10 3.42
N TRP A 51 3.19 6.38 3.17
CA TRP A 51 3.44 5.09 3.81
C TRP A 51 3.47 5.21 5.34
N GLY A 52 4.20 6.21 5.87
CA GLY A 52 4.22 6.48 7.32
C GLY A 52 2.83 6.78 7.87
N LEU A 53 2.02 7.56 7.14
CA LEU A 53 0.63 7.84 7.52
C LEU A 53 -0.19 6.54 7.64
N LEU A 54 -0.12 5.67 6.64
CA LEU A 54 -0.89 4.42 6.63
C LEU A 54 -0.45 3.48 7.77
N VAL A 55 0.85 3.30 7.95
CA VAL A 55 1.43 2.33 8.90
C VAL A 55 1.37 2.83 10.34
N ASP A 56 1.81 4.08 10.57
CA ASP A 56 2.04 4.63 11.91
C ASP A 56 1.01 5.71 12.30
N GLY A 57 0.10 6.09 11.41
CA GLY A 57 -0.85 7.18 11.63
C GLY A 57 -0.20 8.58 11.57
N LYS A 58 1.06 8.67 11.14
CA LYS A 58 1.85 9.91 11.15
C LYS A 58 2.76 9.98 9.92
N PHE A 59 2.92 11.17 9.35
CA PHE A 59 3.75 11.34 8.14
C PHE A 59 5.24 11.03 8.33
N ASN A 60 5.79 11.26 9.54
CA ASN A 60 7.21 11.09 9.83
C ASN A 60 7.43 9.95 10.84
N PRO A 61 8.54 9.18 10.73
CA PRO A 61 9.68 9.39 9.83
C PRO A 61 9.42 9.01 8.36
N GLY A 62 8.27 8.40 8.06
CA GLY A 62 7.95 7.90 6.72
C GLY A 62 8.66 6.58 6.42
N LEU A 63 8.57 6.13 5.17
CA LEU A 63 9.24 4.91 4.71
C LEU A 63 10.76 5.07 4.84
N PRO A 64 11.45 4.20 5.60
CA PRO A 64 12.89 4.25 5.72
C PRO A 64 13.57 4.00 4.37
N PRO A 65 14.76 4.58 4.12
CA PRO A 65 15.53 4.26 2.93
C PRO A 65 15.85 2.76 2.92
N ALA A 66 15.80 2.15 1.74
CA ALA A 66 16.28 0.80 1.58
C ALA A 66 17.79 0.75 1.90
N GLU A 67 18.21 -0.31 2.59
CA GLU A 67 19.63 -0.55 2.81
C GLU A 67 20.36 -0.63 1.46
N PRO A 68 21.55 0.01 1.32
CA PRO A 68 22.32 -0.07 0.09
C PRO A 68 22.64 -1.52 -0.24
N PHE A 69 22.19 -2.00 -1.39
CA PHE A 69 22.62 -3.28 -1.92
C PHE A 69 23.81 -3.05 -2.86
N PRO A 70 24.94 -3.75 -2.67
CA PRO A 70 26.06 -3.64 -3.59
C PRO A 70 25.63 -4.19 -4.96
N LEU A 71 25.44 -3.30 -5.94
CA LEU A 71 25.23 -3.73 -7.32
C LEU A 71 26.60 -3.97 -7.96
N PRO A 72 26.86 -5.19 -8.46
CA PRO A 72 28.15 -5.53 -9.07
C PRO A 72 28.38 -4.77 -10.39
N VAL A 73 27.30 -4.30 -11.02
CA VAL A 73 27.32 -3.55 -12.28
C VAL A 73 26.44 -2.32 -12.13
N HIS A 74 26.98 -1.17 -12.54
CA HIS A 74 26.25 0.11 -12.63
C HIS A 74 26.31 0.60 -14.08
N SER A 75 25.34 0.18 -14.88
CA SER A 75 25.24 0.55 -16.30
C SER A 75 24.46 1.85 -16.53
N GLY A 76 23.69 2.30 -15.53
CA GLY A 76 22.78 3.44 -15.66
C GLY A 76 21.35 3.07 -16.08
N ASP A 77 21.10 1.81 -16.48
CA ASP A 77 19.75 1.25 -16.55
C ASP A 77 19.49 0.36 -15.33
N ILE A 78 18.66 0.86 -14.42
CA ILE A 78 18.32 0.20 -13.16
C ILE A 78 17.83 -1.24 -13.36
N ARG A 79 17.13 -1.55 -14.46
CA ARG A 79 16.60 -2.90 -14.69
C ARG A 79 17.71 -3.87 -15.04
N VAL A 80 18.68 -3.43 -15.84
CA VAL A 80 19.85 -4.23 -16.23
C VAL A 80 20.72 -4.49 -15.00
N ASP A 81 20.93 -3.47 -14.18
CA ASP A 81 21.73 -3.58 -12.97
C ASP A 81 21.09 -4.58 -11.98
N VAL A 82 19.76 -4.51 -11.78
CA VAL A 82 19.01 -5.45 -10.92
C VAL A 82 19.03 -6.87 -11.45
N GLN A 83 18.76 -7.09 -12.75
CA GLN A 83 18.79 -8.43 -13.35
C GLN A 83 20.18 -9.06 -13.26
N SER A 84 21.22 -8.27 -13.52
CA SER A 84 22.62 -8.73 -13.41
C SER A 84 22.97 -9.10 -11.98
N ALA A 85 22.52 -8.31 -10.99
CA ALA A 85 22.72 -8.62 -9.58
C ALA A 85 22.02 -9.92 -9.15
N ILE A 86 20.78 -10.16 -9.63
CA ILE A 86 20.04 -11.39 -9.33
C ILE A 86 20.72 -12.62 -9.94
N ALA A 87 21.27 -12.51 -11.15
CA ALA A 87 21.97 -13.62 -11.79
C ALA A 87 23.27 -14.04 -11.08
N MET A 88 23.78 -13.22 -10.14
CA MET A 88 24.96 -13.50 -9.33
C MET A 88 24.65 -14.07 -7.93
N LEU A 89 23.37 -14.26 -7.59
CA LEU A 89 22.89 -14.94 -6.37
C LEU A 89 22.65 -16.44 -6.64
#